data_AF-A0A5S3T083-F1
#
_entry.id   AF-A0A5S3T083-F1
#
_cell.length_a   1.000
_cell.length_b   1.000
_cell.length_c   1.000
_cell.angle_alpha   90.00
_cell.angle_beta   90.00
_cell.angle_gamma   90.00
#
_symmetry.space_group_name_H-M   'P 1'
#
loop_
_entity.id
_entity.type
_entity.pdbx_description
1 polymer ?
#
loop_
_entity_poly.entity_id
_entity_poly.type
_entity_poly.pdbx_seq_one_letter_code
_entity_poly.pdbx_strand_id
1 'polypeptide(L)' 'MNIKEGIARAVSNLDLSREEMMSIMRDIMTGQCTHAQIGSFLTAMRMKSE' A
#
# COMPACT_ATOMS: atom_id res chain seq x y z
N MET A 1 -4.49 -4.24 7.82
CA MET A 1 -3.32 -3.33 7.80
C MET A 1 -3.71 -2.07 7.05
N ASN A 2 -3.29 -0.89 7.50
CA ASN A 2 -3.66 0.36 6.80
C ASN A 2 -2.62 0.74 5.72
N ILE A 3 -2.96 1.69 4.84
CA ILE A 3 -2.09 2.12 3.74
C ILE A 3 -0.76 2.72 4.20
N LYS A 4 -0.69 3.36 5.38
CA LYS A 4 0.54 3.96 5.89
C LYS A 4 1.55 2.88 6.30
N GLU A 5 1.08 1.84 6.99
CA GLU A 5 1.87 0.66 7.31
C GLU A 5 2.31 -0.07 6.04
N GLY A 6 1.42 -0.15 5.04
CA GLY A 6 1.69 -0.72 3.72
C GLY A 6 2.85 -0.04 3.00
N ILE A 7 2.82 1.30 2.93
CA ILE A 7 3.90 2.10 2.34
C ILE A 7 5.21 1.87 3.09
N ALA A 8 5.20 1.92 4.43
CA ALA A 8 6.41 1.73 5.23
C ALA A 8 7.07 0.37 4.98
N ARG A 9 6.27 -0.70 4.88
CA ARG A 9 6.78 -2.05 4.57
C ARG A 9 7.28 -2.17 3.14
N ALA A 10 6.53 -1.66 2.16
CA ALA A 10 6.94 -1.70 0.76
C ALA A 10 8.27 -0.94 0.52
N VAL A 11 8.44 0.23 1.13
CA VAL A 11 9.70 1.01 1.07
C VAL A 11 10.85 0.28 1.78
N SER A 12 10.55 -0.51 2.81
CA SER A 12 11.54 -1.35 3.51
C SER A 12 11.82 -2.67 2.78
N ASN A 13 11.33 -2.84 1.54
CA ASN A 13 11.45 -4.06 0.75
C ASN A 13 10.88 -5.32 1.45
N LEU A 14 9.86 -5.14 2.29
CA LEU A 14 9.17 -6.22 2.98
C LEU A 14 7.94 -6.66 2.21
N ASP A 15 7.69 -7.97 2.20
CA ASP A 15 6.52 -8.55 1.56
C ASP A 15 5.23 -8.21 2.29
N LEU A 16 4.20 -7.96 1.49
CA LEU A 16 2.82 -7.80 1.91
C LEU A 16 2.12 -9.12 1.69
N SER A 17 1.44 -9.64 2.71
CA SER A 17 0.59 -10.80 2.51
C SER A 17 -0.61 -10.45 1.62
N ARG A 18 -1.24 -11.45 1.01
CA ARG A 18 -2.46 -11.25 0.22
C ARG A 18 -3.57 -10.58 1.04
N GLU A 19 -3.70 -10.93 2.32
CA GLU A 19 -4.70 -10.34 3.21
C GLU A 19 -4.41 -8.86 3.51
N GLU A 20 -3.13 -8.52 3.71
CA GLU A 20 -2.70 -7.14 3.93
C GLU A 20 -2.96 -6.29 2.67
N MET A 21 -2.66 -6.82 1.49
CA MET A 21 -2.94 -6.14 0.23
C MET A 21 -4.44 -5.97 -0.03
N MET A 22 -5.26 -6.98 0.26
CA MET A 22 -6.73 -6.86 0.18
C MET A 22 -7.28 -5.80 1.13
N SER A 23 -6.73 -5.69 2.34
CA SER A 23 -7.09 -4.66 3.30
C SER A 23 -6.79 -3.26 2.73
N ILE A 24 -5.58 -3.05 2.21
CA ILE A 24 -5.18 -1.76 1.64
C ILE A 24 -6.04 -1.41 0.42
N MET A 25 -6.27 -2.37 -0.49
CA MET A 25 -7.09 -2.14 -1.68
C MET A 25 -8.55 -1.81 -1.32
N ARG A 26 -9.09 -2.42 -0.25
CA ARG A 26 -10.42 -2.06 0.26
C ARG A 26 -10.47 -0.60 0.72
N ASP A 27 -9.46 -0.13 1.45
CA ASP A 27 -9.39 1.26 1.92
C ASP A 27 -9.29 2.25 0.73
N ILE A 28 -8.56 1.88 -0.32
CA ILE A 28 -8.46 2.67 -1.56
C ILE A 28 -9.81 2.75 -2.26
N MET A 29 -10.47 1.60 -2.51
CA MET A 29 -11.74 1.55 -3.23
C MET A 29 -12.91 2.19 -2.47
N THR A 30 -12.83 2.27 -1.15
CA THR A 30 -13.85 2.90 -0.29
C THR A 30 -13.59 4.39 -0.02
N GLY A 31 -12.57 4.97 -0.66
CA GLY A 31 -12.26 6.40 -0.52
C GLY A 31 -11.66 6.78 0.84
N GLN A 32 -11.15 5.82 1.61
CA GLN A 32 -10.52 6.07 2.92
C GLN A 32 -9.06 6.53 2.80
N CYS A 33 -8.52 6.58 1.58
CA CYS A 33 -7.15 6.98 1.30
C CYS A 33 -7.10 8.31 0.53
N THR A 34 -6.19 9.19 0.92
CA THR A 34 -5.89 10.41 0.15
C THR A 34 -5.15 10.06 -1.15
N HIS A 35 -5.28 10.93 -2.15
CA HIS A 35 -4.53 10.83 -3.41
C HIS A 35 -3.01 10.69 -3.20
N ALA A 36 -2.47 11.40 -2.20
CA ALA A 36 -1.06 11.30 -1.83
C ALA A 36 -0.68 9.90 -1.34
N GLN A 37 -1.49 9.29 -0.47
CA GLN A 37 -1.23 7.92 0.02
C GLN A 37 -1.31 6.88 -1.10
N ILE A 38 -2.27 7.01 -2.02
CA ILE A 38 -2.39 6.11 -3.18
C ILE A 38 -1.15 6.23 -4.06
N GLY A 39 -0.74 7.45 -4.41
CA GLY A 39 0.46 7.70 -5.22
C GLY A 39 1.74 7.18 -4.56
N SER A 40 1.91 7.40 -3.25
CA SER A 40 3.03 6.86 -2.48
C SER A 40 3.05 5.33 -2.47
N PHE A 41 1.89 4.69 -2.27
CA PHE A 41 1.79 3.24 -2.25
C PHE A 41 2.15 2.62 -3.61
N LEU A 42 1.61 3.14 -4.71
CA LEU A 42 1.93 2.66 -6.07
C LEU A 42 3.41 2.83 -6.41
N THR A 43 4.00 3.94 -5.99
CA THR A 43 5.43 4.20 -6.19
C THR A 43 6.30 3.23 -5.39
N ALA A 44 5.94 2.98 -4.12
CA ALA A 44 6.66 2.02 -3.27
C ALA A 44 6.59 0.60 -3.83
N MET A 45 5.42 0.16 -4.31
CA MET A 45 5.25 -1.14 -4.99
C MET A 45 6.14 -1.24 -6.23
N ARG A 46 6.14 -0.20 -7.08
CA ARG A 46 7.01 -0.14 -8.26
C ARG A 46 8.50 -0.21 -7.91
N MET A 47 8.93 0.47 -6.84
CA MET A 47 10.32 0.41 -6.36
C MET A 47 10.71 -0.99 -5.88
N LYS A 48 9.77 -1.70 -5.28
CA LYS A 48 9.93 -3.10 -4.85
C LYS A 48 9.97 -4.10 -6.01
N SER A 49 9.55 -3.69 -7.21
CA SER A 49 9.36 -4.53 -8.41
C SER A 49 8.11 -5.42 -8.38
N GLU A 50 7.06 -4.98 -7.68
CA GLU A 50 5.73 -5.60 -7.66
C GLU A 50 4.65 -4.71 -8.31
#